data_AF-A0A953AKM3-F1
#
_entry.id   AF-A0A953AKM3-F1
#
_cell.length_a   1.000
_cell.length_b   1.000
_cell.length_c   1.000
_cell.angle_alpha   90.00
_cell.angle_beta   90.00
_cell.angle_gamma   90.00
#
_symmetry.space_group_name_H-M   'P 1'
#
loop_
_entity.id
_entity.type
_entity.pdbx_description
1 polymer ?
#
loop_
_entity_poly.entity_id
_entity_poly.type
_entity_poly.pdbx_seq_one_letter_code
_entity_poly.pdbx_strand_id
1 'polypeptide(L)'
;MFRLAAAITLSLAALGTPLRQDGYSFRPPERFRMIRMELFHGTRAGAVAVGPVRERYLSAALTDGDGPDAASLIIAIVGESFSATPSSRDAFSTAVVHHFADELGIPLSLERVELVRGPAPRIEVTGTIKQQDQVRTVLIAAMGGEGRHAVVTFSAPSGRFDALRPQVRASLDTFQAETPAAGTWSRSVAGVVAVLLAFALFVSWSLWRRRRERAREGKE
;
A
#
# COMPACT_ATOMS: atom_id res chain seq x y z
N MET A 1 14.35 36.15 39.55
CA MET A 1 13.69 36.23 38.23
C MET A 1 13.83 34.89 37.53
N PHE A 2 12.77 34.08 37.54
CA PHE A 2 12.71 32.79 36.86
C PHE A 2 12.56 33.00 35.35
N ARG A 3 13.47 32.45 34.54
CA ARG A 3 13.21 32.15 33.13
C ARG A 3 13.17 30.62 33.00
N LEU A 4 11.95 30.08 33.01
CA LEU A 4 11.68 28.73 32.55
C LEU A 4 12.10 28.64 31.08
N ALA A 5 13.22 27.97 30.81
CA ALA A 5 13.49 27.43 29.50
C ALA A 5 12.54 26.23 29.32
N ALA A 6 11.50 26.43 28.50
CA ALA A 6 10.61 25.36 28.08
C ALA A 6 11.43 24.33 27.30
N ALA A 7 11.72 23.20 27.95
CA ALA A 7 12.24 22.02 27.28
C ALA A 7 11.14 21.51 26.34
N ILE A 8 11.29 21.81 25.05
CA ILE A 8 10.58 21.11 23.98
C ILE A 8 11.18 19.70 23.95
N THR A 9 10.61 18.80 24.75
CA THR A 9 10.79 17.36 24.52
C THR A 9 10.04 17.03 23.24
N LEU A 10 10.75 17.11 22.11
CA LEU A 10 10.43 16.32 20.94
C LEU A 10 10.35 14.88 21.43
N SER A 11 9.14 14.38 21.60
CA SER A 11 8.89 12.95 21.66
C SER A 11 9.47 12.38 20.37
N LEU A 12 10.69 11.84 20.46
CA LEU A 12 11.21 10.89 19.48
C LEU A 12 10.16 9.78 19.44
N ALA A 13 9.24 9.85 18.47
CA ALA A 13 8.41 8.72 18.15
C ALA A 13 9.37 7.56 17.93
N ALA A 14 9.26 6.52 18.76
CA ALA A 14 10.09 5.34 18.60
C ALA A 14 9.68 4.69 17.28
N LEU A 15 10.51 4.91 16.26
CA LEU A 15 10.34 4.32 14.94
C LEU A 15 11.27 3.12 14.84
N GLY A 16 10.81 2.11 14.12
CA GLY A 16 11.55 0.88 13.86
C GLY A 16 12.66 1.06 12.83
N THR A 17 13.23 -0.08 12.44
CA THR A 17 14.26 -0.15 11.39
C THR A 17 13.71 0.32 10.04
N PRO A 18 14.48 1.07 9.24
CA PRO A 18 14.06 1.47 7.90
C PRO A 18 13.71 0.27 7.02
N LEU A 19 12.50 0.29 6.48
CA LEU A 19 12.04 -0.57 5.40
C LEU A 19 12.41 0.09 4.07
N ARG A 20 13.16 -0.62 3.23
CA ARG A 20 13.42 -0.23 1.83
C ARG A 20 12.87 -1.30 0.92
N GLN A 21 11.88 -0.93 0.11
CA GLN A 21 11.21 -1.88 -0.76
C GLN A 21 10.61 -1.14 -1.95
N ASP A 22 10.61 -1.78 -3.12
CA ASP A 22 9.99 -1.26 -4.34
C ASP A 22 10.38 0.21 -4.64
N GLY A 23 11.61 0.59 -4.30
CA GLY A 23 12.19 1.94 -4.41
C GLY A 23 11.40 3.04 -3.68
N TYR A 24 10.92 2.73 -2.47
CA TYR A 24 10.69 3.70 -1.41
C TYR A 24 11.48 3.30 -0.17
N SER A 25 11.70 4.28 0.71
CA SER A 25 12.15 4.05 2.08
C SER A 25 11.12 4.59 3.08
N PHE A 26 10.91 3.87 4.17
CA PHE A 26 9.90 4.18 5.19
C PHE A 26 10.34 3.61 6.54
N ARG A 27 10.20 4.37 7.63
CA ARG A 27 10.41 3.84 8.98
C ARG A 27 9.05 3.60 9.66
N PRO A 28 8.63 2.33 9.86
CA PRO A 28 7.37 2.03 10.54
C PRO A 28 7.43 2.39 12.04
N PRO A 29 6.30 2.45 12.75
CA PRO A 29 6.31 2.56 14.21
C PRO A 29 7.03 1.35 14.83
N GLU A 30 7.75 1.53 15.93
CA GLU A 30 8.68 0.53 16.50
C GLU A 30 8.07 -0.88 16.68
N ARG A 31 6.81 -0.97 17.09
CA ARG A 31 6.14 -2.27 17.36
C ARG A 31 5.65 -2.98 16.11
N PHE A 32 5.66 -2.32 14.95
CA PHE A 32 5.16 -2.91 13.71
C PHE A 32 6.20 -3.84 13.11
N ARG A 33 5.80 -5.10 12.91
CA ARG A 33 6.59 -6.14 12.24
C ARG A 33 5.94 -6.50 10.92
N MET A 34 6.76 -6.85 9.93
CA MET A 34 6.28 -7.31 8.63
C MET A 34 5.55 -8.65 8.76
N ILE A 35 4.46 -8.80 8.02
CA ILE A 35 3.72 -10.07 7.92
C ILE A 35 4.03 -10.78 6.60
N ARG A 36 3.69 -12.07 6.54
CA ARG A 36 3.90 -12.92 5.37
C ARG A 36 3.10 -12.42 4.17
N MET A 37 3.80 -11.90 3.17
CA MET A 37 3.21 -11.27 1.98
C MET A 37 2.55 -12.27 1.03
N GLU A 38 2.86 -13.57 1.12
CA GLU A 38 2.28 -14.59 0.24
C GLU A 38 0.75 -14.68 0.39
N LEU A 39 0.24 -14.34 1.58
CA LEU A 39 -1.19 -14.32 1.89
C LEU A 39 -1.94 -13.17 1.21
N PHE A 40 -1.22 -12.17 0.70
CA PHE A 40 -1.79 -10.96 0.10
C PHE A 40 -1.53 -10.87 -1.40
N HIS A 41 -1.02 -11.95 -2.01
CA HIS A 41 -0.73 -11.98 -3.44
C HIS A 41 -2.01 -11.77 -4.26
N GLY A 42 -1.95 -10.85 -5.22
CA GLY A 42 -3.10 -10.49 -6.07
C GLY A 42 -4.15 -9.62 -5.38
N THR A 43 -3.98 -9.28 -4.11
CA THR A 43 -4.89 -8.35 -3.43
C THR A 43 -4.65 -6.91 -3.87
N ARG A 44 -5.73 -6.12 -3.86
CA ARG A 44 -5.70 -4.68 -4.15
C ARG A 44 -5.98 -3.84 -2.91
N ALA A 45 -5.90 -4.44 -1.72
CA ALA A 45 -6.21 -3.78 -0.46
C ALA A 45 -5.32 -2.54 -0.27
N GLY A 46 -5.94 -1.38 -0.10
CA GLY A 46 -5.26 -0.10 0.08
C GLY A 46 -4.61 0.47 -1.20
N ALA A 47 -4.74 -0.22 -2.35
CA ALA A 47 -4.21 0.23 -3.64
C ALA A 47 -5.20 1.17 -4.34
N VAL A 48 -5.53 2.26 -3.65
CA VAL A 48 -6.47 3.29 -4.10
C VAL A 48 -5.85 4.07 -5.27
N ALA A 49 -6.52 4.07 -6.41
CA ALA A 49 -6.10 4.81 -7.60
C ALA A 49 -7.16 5.85 -7.97
N VAL A 50 -6.74 7.04 -8.42
CA VAL A 50 -7.69 8.09 -8.82
C VAL A 50 -8.21 7.82 -10.25
N GLY A 51 -7.34 7.31 -11.11
CA GLY A 51 -7.68 6.95 -12.49
C GLY A 51 -7.85 5.44 -12.72
N PRO A 52 -8.20 5.04 -13.96
CA PRO A 52 -8.19 3.64 -14.38
C PRO A 52 -6.74 3.15 -14.55
N VAL A 53 -6.07 2.88 -13.42
CA VAL A 53 -4.67 2.44 -13.40
C VAL A 53 -4.56 0.94 -13.62
N ARG A 54 -3.60 0.53 -14.45
CA ARG A 54 -3.36 -0.89 -14.79
C ARG A 54 -2.43 -1.61 -13.81
N GLU A 55 -1.45 -0.91 -13.23
CA GLU A 55 -0.49 -1.48 -12.29
C GLU A 55 -0.78 -0.96 -10.88
N ARG A 56 -1.29 -1.85 -10.02
CA ARG A 56 -1.47 -1.59 -8.60
C ARG A 56 -1.31 -2.89 -7.82
N TYR A 57 -0.51 -2.85 -6.76
CA TYR A 57 -0.21 -4.04 -5.97
C TYR A 57 0.18 -3.66 -4.55
N LEU A 58 0.02 -4.62 -3.64
CA LEU A 58 0.48 -4.48 -2.28
C LEU A 58 1.99 -4.75 -2.19
N SER A 59 2.75 -3.76 -1.71
CA SER A 59 4.19 -3.89 -1.50
C SER A 59 4.49 -4.49 -0.14
N ALA A 60 3.97 -3.89 0.93
CA ALA A 60 4.28 -4.32 2.29
C ALA A 60 3.02 -4.35 3.17
N ALA A 61 3.03 -5.27 4.13
CA ALA A 61 2.04 -5.33 5.19
C ALA A 61 2.74 -5.54 6.53
N LEU A 62 2.29 -4.81 7.55
CA LEU A 62 2.86 -4.80 8.88
C LEU A 62 1.74 -4.83 9.92
N THR A 63 2.03 -5.40 11.09
CA THR A 63 1.12 -5.43 12.23
C THR A 63 1.85 -5.24 13.54
N ASP A 64 1.17 -4.71 14.57
CA ASP A 64 1.73 -4.52 15.92
C ASP A 64 1.42 -5.66 16.90
N GLY A 65 0.69 -6.68 16.46
CA GLY A 65 0.23 -7.78 17.29
C GLY A 65 -0.43 -8.87 16.47
N ASP A 66 -1.00 -9.85 17.14
CA ASP A 66 -1.79 -10.91 16.51
C ASP A 66 -3.25 -10.77 16.96
N GLY A 67 -4.18 -11.26 16.13
CA GLY A 67 -5.61 -11.26 16.45
C GLY A 67 -6.38 -10.01 16.02
N PRO A 68 -7.68 -9.93 16.35
CA PRO A 68 -8.59 -8.91 15.82
C PRO A 68 -8.27 -7.49 16.30
N ASP A 69 -7.69 -7.35 17.49
CA ASP A 69 -7.38 -6.03 18.08
C ASP A 69 -6.05 -5.44 17.59
N ALA A 70 -5.28 -6.19 16.80
CA ALA A 70 -4.01 -5.74 16.26
C ALA A 70 -4.23 -4.57 15.28
N ALA A 71 -3.34 -3.59 15.32
CA ALA A 71 -3.28 -2.55 14.32
C ALA A 71 -2.53 -3.07 13.09
N SER A 72 -2.92 -2.59 11.92
CA SER A 72 -2.35 -2.98 10.64
C SER A 72 -1.89 -1.75 9.87
N LEU A 73 -0.75 -1.85 9.21
CA LEU A 73 -0.22 -0.84 8.31
C LEU A 73 0.18 -1.53 7.02
N ILE A 74 -0.44 -1.13 5.91
CA ILE A 74 -0.17 -1.68 4.59
C ILE A 74 0.32 -0.56 3.67
N ILE A 75 1.20 -0.91 2.75
CA ILE A 75 1.76 -0.01 1.75
C ILE A 75 1.49 -0.63 0.38
N ALA A 76 0.67 0.04 -0.42
CA ALA A 76 0.42 -0.32 -1.79
C ALA A 76 1.16 0.63 -2.74
N ILE A 77 1.53 0.12 -3.92
CA ILE A 77 2.12 0.91 -5.00
C ILE A 77 1.10 1.03 -6.12
N VAL A 78 0.96 2.24 -6.64
CA VAL A 78 0.06 2.59 -7.76
C VAL A 78 0.90 3.21 -8.87
N GLY A 79 0.81 2.64 -10.07
CA GLY A 79 1.55 3.04 -11.27
C GLY A 79 1.00 4.30 -11.94
N GLU A 80 0.92 5.39 -11.18
CA GLU A 80 0.63 6.74 -11.70
C GLU A 80 1.40 7.79 -10.88
N SER A 81 1.71 8.92 -11.50
CA SER A 81 2.22 10.08 -10.77
C SER A 81 1.15 10.64 -9.84
N PHE A 82 1.56 11.06 -8.64
CA PHE A 82 0.67 11.71 -7.68
C PHE A 82 1.37 12.91 -7.06
N SER A 83 0.65 14.02 -6.96
CA SER A 83 1.12 15.25 -6.32
C SER A 83 0.08 15.76 -5.35
N ALA A 84 0.48 16.01 -4.11
CA ALA A 84 -0.43 16.46 -3.05
C ALA A 84 -0.84 17.93 -3.26
N THR A 85 -1.99 18.11 -3.91
CA THR A 85 -2.60 19.42 -4.24
C THR A 85 -4.07 19.48 -3.78
N PRO A 86 -4.67 20.67 -3.64
CA PRO A 86 -6.09 20.78 -3.28
C PRO A 86 -7.03 20.03 -4.22
N SER A 87 -6.79 20.04 -5.54
CA SER A 87 -7.63 19.31 -6.50
C SER A 87 -7.48 17.80 -6.38
N SER A 88 -6.24 17.31 -6.22
CA SER A 88 -5.98 15.89 -5.98
C SER A 88 -6.57 15.39 -4.66
N ARG A 89 -6.76 16.27 -3.67
CA ARG A 89 -7.34 15.95 -2.37
C ARG A 89 -8.78 15.45 -2.52
N ASP A 90 -9.58 16.20 -3.28
CA ASP A 90 -11.00 15.91 -3.47
C ASP A 90 -11.19 14.69 -4.40
N ALA A 91 -10.33 14.55 -5.41
CA ALA A 91 -10.31 13.37 -6.27
C ALA A 91 -9.91 12.10 -5.51
N PHE A 92 -8.88 12.20 -4.65
CA PHE A 92 -8.39 11.07 -3.86
C PHE A 92 -9.39 10.64 -2.79
N SER A 93 -10.04 11.56 -2.07
CA SER A 93 -11.07 11.19 -1.09
C SER A 93 -12.25 10.45 -1.74
N THR A 94 -12.67 10.90 -2.92
CA THR A 94 -13.69 10.21 -3.73
C THR A 94 -13.24 8.81 -4.12
N ALA A 95 -12.00 8.67 -4.61
CA ALA A 95 -11.42 7.38 -4.96
C ALA A 95 -11.30 6.43 -3.76
N VAL A 96 -10.97 6.93 -2.57
CA VAL A 96 -10.93 6.13 -1.34
C VAL A 96 -12.32 5.58 -1.01
N VAL A 97 -13.36 6.42 -1.03
CA VAL A 97 -14.73 5.98 -0.74
C VAL A 97 -15.18 4.90 -1.72
N HIS A 98 -14.96 5.11 -3.02
CA HIS A 98 -15.27 4.11 -4.05
C HIS A 98 -14.47 2.82 -3.88
N HIS A 99 -13.17 2.91 -3.62
CA HIS A 99 -12.34 1.73 -3.42
C HIS A 99 -12.85 0.87 -2.26
N PHE A 100 -13.18 1.50 -1.13
CA PHE A 100 -13.70 0.78 0.04
C PHE A 100 -15.10 0.19 -0.21
N ALA A 101 -16.02 0.96 -0.78
CA ALA A 101 -17.38 0.50 -1.03
C ALA A 101 -17.46 -0.55 -2.16
N ASP A 102 -16.87 -0.24 -3.31
CA ASP A 102 -17.11 -0.98 -4.56
C ASP A 102 -16.10 -2.12 -4.77
N GLU A 103 -14.83 -1.92 -4.37
CA GLU A 103 -13.81 -2.96 -4.55
C GLU A 103 -13.65 -3.87 -3.34
N LEU A 104 -13.69 -3.30 -2.13
CA LEU A 104 -13.52 -4.08 -0.90
C LEU A 104 -14.84 -4.57 -0.30
N GLY A 105 -15.98 -3.99 -0.71
CA GLY A 105 -17.29 -4.32 -0.13
C GLY A 105 -17.42 -3.90 1.33
N ILE A 106 -16.61 -2.94 1.79
CA ILE A 106 -16.57 -2.45 3.18
C ILE A 106 -16.77 -0.94 3.14
N PRO A 107 -17.99 -0.43 3.34
CA PRO A 107 -18.25 1.00 3.31
C PRO A 107 -17.39 1.76 4.32
N LEU A 108 -16.73 2.82 3.84
CA LEU A 108 -15.97 3.76 4.66
C LEU A 108 -16.84 4.97 4.99
N SER A 109 -17.08 5.21 6.28
CA SER A 109 -17.63 6.45 6.78
C SER A 109 -16.53 7.51 6.84
N LEU A 110 -16.49 8.39 5.85
CA LEU A 110 -15.49 9.45 5.75
C LEU A 110 -15.65 10.46 6.89
N GLU A 111 -14.56 10.75 7.62
CA GLU A 111 -14.56 11.70 8.74
C GLU A 111 -13.75 12.96 8.42
N ARG A 112 -12.59 12.80 7.79
CA ARG A 112 -11.65 13.91 7.56
C ARG A 112 -10.82 13.68 6.31
N VAL A 113 -10.50 14.78 5.61
CA VAL A 113 -9.52 14.79 4.52
C VAL A 113 -8.57 15.96 4.73
N GLU A 114 -7.27 15.70 4.74
CA GLU A 114 -6.23 16.69 4.99
C GLU A 114 -5.19 16.70 3.87
N LEU A 115 -4.77 17.89 3.46
CA LEU A 115 -3.58 18.08 2.65
C LEU A 115 -2.41 18.38 3.58
N VAL A 116 -1.43 17.49 3.66
CA VAL A 116 -0.24 17.64 4.49
C VAL A 116 0.93 18.10 3.61
N ARG A 117 1.51 19.26 3.92
CA ARG A 117 2.60 19.90 3.15
C ARG A 117 4.00 19.72 3.77
N GLY A 118 4.13 18.83 4.74
CA GLY A 118 5.36 18.62 5.51
C GLY A 118 6.51 18.00 4.70
N PRO A 119 7.51 17.39 5.36
CA PRO A 119 8.70 16.83 4.70
C PRO A 119 8.37 15.73 3.66
N ALA A 120 7.25 15.04 3.85
CA ALA A 120 6.67 14.13 2.89
C ALA A 120 5.24 14.59 2.53
N PRO A 121 5.07 15.44 1.50
CA PRO A 121 3.77 15.94 1.07
C PRO A 121 2.83 14.80 0.67
N ARG A 122 1.60 14.84 1.18
CA ARG A 122 0.62 13.77 1.02
C ARG A 122 -0.81 14.25 1.26
N ILE A 123 -1.77 13.44 0.86
CA ILE A 123 -3.17 13.61 1.26
C ILE A 123 -3.54 12.49 2.22
N GLU A 124 -4.05 12.86 3.41
CA GLU A 124 -4.54 11.94 4.42
C GLU A 124 -6.07 11.93 4.39
N VAL A 125 -6.66 10.74 4.26
CA VAL A 125 -8.10 10.49 4.39
C VAL A 125 -8.32 9.63 5.62
N THR A 126 -9.11 10.13 6.57
CA THR A 126 -9.46 9.40 7.79
C THR A 126 -10.95 9.09 7.78
N GLY A 127 -11.30 7.89 8.20
CA GLY A 127 -12.69 7.48 8.38
C GLY A 127 -12.81 6.23 9.22
N THR A 128 -14.02 5.71 9.34
CA THR A 128 -14.32 4.49 10.07
C THR A 128 -14.93 3.43 9.17
N ILE A 129 -14.57 2.17 9.44
CA ILE A 129 -15.17 0.99 8.83
C ILE A 129 -15.75 0.11 9.92
N LYS A 130 -16.80 -0.64 9.59
CA LYS A 130 -17.28 -1.74 10.40
C LYS A 130 -16.69 -3.04 9.87
N GLN A 131 -15.86 -3.70 10.66
CA GLN A 131 -15.29 -4.99 10.34
C GLN A 131 -15.79 -6.00 11.37
N GLN A 132 -16.69 -6.89 10.94
CA GLN A 132 -17.42 -7.80 11.84
C GLN A 132 -18.16 -6.99 12.93
N ASP A 133 -17.89 -7.25 14.21
CA ASP A 133 -18.48 -6.53 15.35
C ASP A 133 -17.58 -5.40 15.89
N GLN A 134 -16.51 -5.06 15.18
CA GLN A 134 -15.58 -4.01 15.60
C GLN A 134 -15.64 -2.80 14.66
N VAL A 135 -15.71 -1.61 15.25
CA VAL A 135 -15.48 -0.35 14.54
C VAL A 135 -13.98 -0.05 14.55
N ARG A 136 -13.43 0.18 13.36
CA ARG A 136 -12.01 0.47 13.17
C ARG A 136 -11.88 1.82 12.49
N THR A 137 -10.96 2.63 13.00
CA THR A 137 -10.57 3.88 12.34
C THR A 137 -9.43 3.59 11.38
N VAL A 138 -9.53 4.14 10.17
CA VAL A 138 -8.60 3.94 9.06
C VAL A 138 -8.05 5.29 8.65
N LEU A 139 -6.74 5.37 8.46
CA LEU A 139 -6.04 6.49 7.84
C LEU A 139 -5.41 6.00 6.54
N ILE A 140 -5.75 6.65 5.43
CA ILE A 140 -5.24 6.37 4.11
C ILE A 140 -4.43 7.58 3.65
N ALA A 141 -3.14 7.39 3.38
CA ALA A 141 -2.23 8.44 2.97
C ALA A 141 -1.70 8.17 1.56
N ALA A 142 -2.05 9.02 0.59
CA ALA A 142 -1.41 9.03 -0.72
C ALA A 142 -0.16 9.90 -0.70
N MET A 143 1.00 9.28 -0.88
CA MET A 143 2.31 9.92 -0.84
C MET A 143 2.64 10.50 -2.22
N GLY A 144 3.29 11.67 -2.28
CA GLY A 144 3.76 12.21 -3.56
C GLY A 144 4.76 11.26 -4.26
N GLY A 145 4.68 11.19 -5.59
CA GLY A 145 5.59 10.37 -6.40
C GLY A 145 5.44 10.61 -7.91
N GLU A 146 6.52 10.37 -8.65
CA GLU A 146 6.57 10.51 -10.11
C GLU A 146 6.57 9.12 -10.79
N GLY A 147 5.69 8.91 -11.76
CA GLY A 147 5.48 7.65 -12.49
C GLY A 147 4.82 6.55 -11.66
N ARG A 148 5.03 6.56 -10.35
CA ARG A 148 4.41 5.70 -9.34
C ARG A 148 4.32 6.44 -8.02
N HIS A 149 3.38 6.05 -7.19
CA HIS A 149 3.27 6.56 -5.84
C HIS A 149 2.85 5.47 -4.85
N ALA A 150 3.08 5.72 -3.57
CA ALA A 150 2.67 4.81 -2.50
C ALA A 150 1.37 5.29 -1.85
N VAL A 151 0.50 4.34 -1.54
CA VAL A 151 -0.67 4.56 -0.68
C VAL A 151 -0.45 3.77 0.60
N VAL A 152 -0.31 4.47 1.72
CA VAL A 152 -0.14 3.88 3.04
C VAL A 152 -1.51 3.85 3.72
N THR A 153 -1.99 2.66 4.08
CA THR A 153 -3.24 2.49 4.82
C THR A 153 -2.94 1.95 6.21
N PHE A 154 -3.31 2.71 7.23
CA PHE A 154 -3.23 2.33 8.63
C PHE A 154 -4.64 2.08 9.17
N SER A 155 -4.85 0.96 9.86
CA SER A 155 -6.13 0.62 10.50
C SER A 155 -5.90 0.10 11.92
N ALA A 156 -6.67 0.62 12.87
CA ALA A 156 -6.67 0.16 14.25
C ALA A 156 -8.10 0.16 14.81
N PRO A 157 -8.39 -0.62 15.89
CA PRO A 157 -9.60 -0.42 16.66
C PRO A 157 -9.72 1.05 17.06
N SER A 158 -10.91 1.65 16.96
CA SER A 158 -11.09 3.09 17.15
C SER A 158 -10.58 3.58 18.51
N GLY A 159 -10.74 2.78 19.58
CA GLY A 159 -10.21 3.10 20.91
C GLY A 159 -8.68 3.12 21.03
N ARG A 160 -7.94 2.54 20.07
CA ARG A 160 -6.46 2.54 20.02
C ARG A 160 -5.89 3.55 19.03
N PHE A 161 -6.70 4.03 18.10
CA PHE A 161 -6.23 4.81 16.95
C PHE A 161 -5.53 6.11 17.38
N ASP A 162 -6.14 6.89 18.26
CA ASP A 162 -5.60 8.19 18.68
C ASP A 162 -4.26 8.07 19.42
N ALA A 163 -4.05 6.99 20.17
CA ALA A 163 -2.78 6.71 20.84
C ALA A 163 -1.65 6.38 19.84
N LEU A 164 -1.98 5.71 18.72
CA LEU A 164 -1.00 5.32 17.69
C LEU A 164 -0.77 6.43 16.64
N ARG A 165 -1.75 7.32 16.44
CA ARG A 165 -1.72 8.34 15.38
C ARG A 165 -0.44 9.19 15.35
N PRO A 166 0.12 9.67 16.48
CA PRO A 166 1.36 10.44 16.45
C PRO A 166 2.54 9.65 15.87
N GLN A 167 2.67 8.37 16.24
CA GLN A 167 3.75 7.50 15.75
C GLN A 167 3.58 7.16 14.27
N VAL A 168 2.34 6.92 13.82
CA VAL A 168 2.03 6.69 12.40
C VAL A 168 2.35 7.93 11.58
N ARG A 169 1.99 9.13 12.04
CA ARG A 169 2.34 10.38 11.35
C ARG A 169 3.84 10.61 11.28
N ALA A 170 4.56 10.39 12.39
CA ALA A 170 6.01 10.44 12.39
C ALA A 170 6.63 9.43 11.40
N SER A 171 6.03 8.23 11.28
CA SER A 171 6.44 7.23 10.28
C SER A 171 6.22 7.74 8.85
N LEU A 172 5.05 8.31 8.55
CA LEU A 172 4.73 8.89 7.23
C LEU A 172 5.66 10.05 6.86
N ASP A 173 6.10 10.83 7.84
CA ASP A 173 7.05 11.93 7.63
C ASP A 173 8.46 11.43 7.26
N THR A 174 8.78 10.17 7.53
CA THR A 174 10.05 9.54 7.08
C THR A 174 9.99 8.97 5.67
N PHE A 175 8.82 8.96 5.04
CA PHE A 175 8.66 8.36 3.72
C PHE A 175 9.47 9.13 2.68
N GLN A 176 10.24 8.39 1.89
CA GLN A 176 10.95 8.93 0.74
C GLN A 176 10.74 8.02 -0.45
N ALA A 177 10.24 8.57 -1.56
CA ALA A 177 10.33 7.89 -2.84
C ALA A 177 11.80 7.87 -3.26
N GLU A 178 12.36 6.69 -3.47
CA GLU A 178 13.70 6.59 -4.04
C GLU A 178 13.55 6.82 -5.54
N THR A 179 14.08 7.95 -6.03
CA THR A 179 14.21 8.16 -7.46
C THR A 179 15.03 6.99 -8.00
N PRO A 180 14.53 6.22 -8.98
CA PRO A 180 15.35 5.19 -9.60
C PRO A 180 16.62 5.89 -10.12
N ALA A 181 17.77 5.50 -9.58
CA ALA A 181 19.04 6.08 -10.00
C ALA A 181 19.07 6.03 -11.53
N ALA A 182 19.30 7.20 -12.15
CA ALA A 182 19.45 7.33 -13.60
C ALA A 182 20.56 6.38 -14.03
N GLY A 183 20.19 5.17 -14.45
CA GLY A 183 21.13 4.05 -14.56
C GLY A 183 20.59 2.67 -14.16
N THR A 184 19.28 2.42 -14.16
CA THR A 184 18.75 1.05 -14.07
C THR A 184 17.62 0.83 -15.08
N TRP A 185 18.02 0.13 -16.14
CA TRP A 185 17.29 -0.47 -17.26
C TRP A 185 15.77 -0.27 -17.32
N SER A 186 15.37 0.59 -18.28
CA SER A 186 14.04 0.65 -18.87
C SER A 186 13.51 -0.77 -19.13
N ARG A 187 12.30 -1.05 -18.63
CA ARG A 187 11.50 -2.27 -18.85
C ARG A 187 11.10 -2.49 -20.33
N SER A 188 11.88 -2.00 -21.29
CA SER A 188 11.68 -2.19 -22.73
C SER A 188 12.34 -3.45 -23.29
N VAL A 189 13.10 -4.22 -22.49
CA VAL A 189 13.73 -5.49 -22.94
C VAL A 189 12.91 -6.73 -22.54
N ALA A 190 11.97 -6.62 -21.60
CA ALA A 190 11.06 -7.72 -21.25
C ALA A 190 10.08 -8.09 -22.38
N GLY A 191 9.87 -7.18 -23.35
CA GLY A 191 9.04 -7.44 -24.53
C GLY A 191 9.65 -8.40 -25.55
N VAL A 192 10.98 -8.60 -25.55
CA VAL A 192 11.66 -9.43 -26.57
C VAL A 192 11.95 -10.86 -26.06
N VAL A 193 11.98 -11.10 -24.74
CA VAL A 193 12.19 -12.45 -24.18
C VAL A 193 10.86 -13.18 -23.91
N ALA A 194 9.76 -12.45 -23.67
CA ALA A 194 8.44 -13.07 -23.48
C ALA A 194 7.85 -13.68 -24.76
N VAL A 195 8.23 -13.16 -25.94
CA VAL A 195 7.80 -13.72 -27.23
C VAL A 195 8.50 -15.06 -27.54
N LEU A 196 9.70 -15.29 -27.01
CA LEU A 196 10.43 -16.55 -27.19
C LEU A 196 10.05 -17.64 -26.16
N LEU A 197 9.55 -17.28 -24.97
CA LEU A 197 9.09 -18.25 -23.97
C LEU A 197 7.61 -18.65 -24.10
N ALA A 198 6.77 -17.81 -24.69
CA ALA A 198 5.37 -18.16 -24.97
C ALA A 198 5.23 -19.25 -26.06
N PHE A 199 6.15 -19.30 -27.03
CA PHE A 199 6.16 -20.35 -28.05
C PHE A 199 6.60 -21.72 -27.50
N ALA A 200 7.49 -21.75 -26.48
CA ALA A 200 7.97 -23.00 -25.89
C ALA A 200 6.91 -23.69 -24.98
N LEU A 201 6.07 -22.92 -24.29
CA LEU A 201 5.02 -23.47 -23.42
C LEU A 201 3.79 -23.96 -24.21
N PHE A 202 3.47 -23.34 -25.36
CA PHE A 202 2.32 -23.76 -26.19
C PHE A 202 2.59 -25.09 -26.95
N VAL A 203 3.83 -25.34 -27.37
CA VAL A 203 4.22 -26.59 -28.03
C VAL A 203 4.23 -27.77 -27.04
N SER A 204 4.64 -27.53 -25.78
CA SER A 204 4.66 -28.56 -24.73
C SER A 204 3.26 -29.05 -24.34
N TRP A 205 2.27 -28.13 -24.26
CA TRP A 205 0.90 -28.49 -23.89
C TRP A 205 0.14 -29.25 -25.00
N SER A 206 0.35 -28.90 -26.27
CA SER A 206 -0.33 -29.56 -27.41
C SER A 206 0.17 -31.00 -27.65
N LEU A 207 1.45 -31.28 -27.38
CA LEU A 207 2.02 -32.63 -27.48
C LEU A 207 1.56 -33.56 -26.35
N TRP A 208 1.28 -33.03 -25.15
CA TRP A 208 0.73 -33.80 -24.04
C TRP A 208 -0.75 -34.19 -24.26
N ARG A 209 -1.54 -33.30 -24.89
CA ARG A 209 -2.96 -33.56 -25.20
C ARG A 209 -3.14 -34.71 -26.21
N ARG A 210 -2.34 -34.74 -27.29
CA ARG A 210 -2.41 -35.80 -28.32
C ARG A 210 -2.04 -37.20 -27.80
N ARG A 211 -1.23 -37.30 -26.75
CA ARG A 211 -0.90 -38.61 -26.13
C ARG A 211 -2.02 -39.17 -25.27
N ARG A 212 -2.88 -38.32 -24.69
CA ARG A 212 -4.04 -38.78 -23.90
C ARG A 212 -5.19 -39.28 -24.75
N GLU A 213 -5.36 -38.76 -25.95
CA GLU A 213 -6.42 -39.19 -26.88
C GLU A 213 -6.09 -40.57 -27.47
N ARG A 214 -4.83 -40.80 -27.89
CA ARG A 214 -4.39 -42.14 -28.38
C ARG A 214 -4.39 -43.23 -27.29
N ALA A 215 -4.23 -42.87 -26.02
CA ALA A 215 -4.31 -43.82 -24.91
C ALA A 215 -5.76 -44.20 -24.53
N ARG A 216 -6.75 -43.46 -25.03
CA ARG A 216 -8.18 -43.77 -24.85
C ARG A 216 -8.75 -44.59 -26.01
N GLU A 217 -8.20 -44.45 -27.21
CA GLU A 217 -8.59 -45.26 -28.39
C GLU A 217 -7.97 -46.67 -28.41
N GLY A 218 -6.97 -46.96 -27.56
CA GLY A 218 -6.35 -48.29 -27.43
C GLY A 218 -6.93 -49.17 -26.32
N LYS A 219 -8.13 -48.86 -25.82
CA LYS A 219 -8.85 -49.61 -24.76
C LYS A 219 -10.28 -50.00 -25.17
N GLU A 220 -10.54 -50.08 -26.47
CA GLU A 220 -11.66 -50.85 -27.03
C GLU A 220 -11.13 -52.07 -27.75
#